data_AF-V9DT16-F1
#
_entry.id   AF-V9DT16-F1
#
_cell.length_a   1.000
_cell.length_b   1.000
_cell.length_c   1.000
_cell.angle_alpha   90.00
_cell.angle_beta   90.00
_cell.angle_gamma   90.00
#
_symmetry.space_group_name_H-M   'P 1'
#
loop_
_entity.id
_entity.type
_entity.pdbx_description
1 polymer ?
#
loop_
_entity_poly.entity_id
_entity_poly.type
_entity_poly.pdbx_seq_one_letter_code
_entity_poly.pdbx_strand_id
1 'polypeptide(L)'
;MDTEGVEAILSTISGECVIIPISCNSNHWCAIMIDTAKRIVYIYDGMRLSYQYSVRVVAEKLTPMLAASTGERFRVQTYESDMGVQLDNYNCGLFILL
;
A
#
# COMPACT_ATOMS: atom_id res chain seq x y z
N MET A 1 3.53 8.51 12.63
CA MET A 1 2.79 8.83 11.40
C MET A 1 1.78 9.87 11.78
N ASP A 2 1.80 11.02 11.12
CA ASP A 2 0.79 12.06 11.30
C ASP A 2 -0.51 11.58 10.65
N THR A 3 -1.46 11.12 11.45
CA THR A 3 -2.71 10.53 10.96
C THR A 3 -3.65 11.57 10.39
N GLU A 4 -3.65 12.79 10.93
CA GLU A 4 -4.51 13.88 10.45
C GLU A 4 -4.11 14.33 9.04
N GLY A 5 -2.81 14.51 8.80
CA GLY A 5 -2.29 14.82 7.47
C GLY A 5 -2.61 13.73 6.43
N VAL A 6 -2.53 12.45 6.83
CA VAL A 6 -2.89 11.32 5.97
C VAL A 6 -4.39 11.34 5.64
N GLU A 7 -5.25 11.50 6.64
CA GLU A 7 -6.71 11.58 6.45
C GLU A 7 -7.10 12.73 5.50
N ALA A 8 -6.50 13.91 5.69
CA ALA A 8 -6.73 15.06 4.82
C ALA A 8 -6.38 14.75 3.36
N ILE A 9 -5.22 14.13 3.09
CA ILE A 9 -4.82 13.72 1.74
C ILE A 9 -5.80 12.68 1.18
N LEU A 10 -6.11 11.64 1.96
CA LEU A 10 -7.02 10.57 1.53
C LEU A 10 -8.41 11.11 1.16
N SER A 11 -8.90 12.13 1.87
CA SER A 11 -10.20 12.74 1.62
C SER A 11 -10.34 13.41 0.24
N THR A 12 -9.20 13.72 -0.39
CA THR A 12 -9.16 14.35 -1.72
C THR A 12 -9.03 13.34 -2.86
N ILE A 13 -8.79 12.07 -2.55
CA ILE A 13 -8.61 11.02 -3.56
C ILE A 13 -9.98 10.70 -4.18
N SER A 14 -10.13 10.96 -5.47
CA SER A 14 -11.33 10.68 -6.24
C SER A 14 -10.98 10.00 -7.56
N GLY A 15 -11.57 8.83 -7.83
CA GLY A 15 -11.48 8.15 -9.12
C GLY A 15 -10.10 7.59 -9.51
N GLU A 16 -9.09 7.73 -8.64
CA GLU A 16 -7.71 7.36 -8.94
C GLU A 16 -7.23 6.16 -8.10
N CYS A 17 -6.19 5.50 -8.63
CA CYS A 17 -5.38 4.52 -7.92
C CYS A 17 -4.21 5.25 -7.27
N VAL A 18 -4.06 5.14 -5.94
CA VAL A 18 -2.97 5.79 -5.20
C VAL A 18 -1.94 4.78 -4.77
N ILE A 19 -0.66 5.06 -5.04
CA ILE A 19 0.46 4.24 -4.59
C ILE A 19 1.20 5.00 -3.49
N ILE A 20 1.42 4.32 -2.36
CA ILE A 20 2.18 4.79 -1.21
C ILE A 20 3.42 3.91 -1.09
N PRO A 21 4.60 4.36 -1.53
CA PRO A 21 5.85 3.66 -1.28
C PRO A 21 6.14 3.62 0.23
N ILE A 22 6.45 2.43 0.74
CA ILE A 22 6.76 2.20 2.14
C ILE A 22 8.23 1.81 2.26
N SER A 23 9.00 2.64 2.97
CA SER A 23 10.36 2.30 3.37
C SER A 23 10.31 1.50 4.67
N CYS A 24 10.68 0.23 4.60
CA CYS A 24 10.82 -0.65 5.75
C CYS A 24 12.28 -0.63 6.22
N ASN A 25 12.51 -0.18 7.47
CA ASN A 25 13.83 -0.14 8.11
C ASN A 25 14.94 0.51 7.27
N SER A 26 14.60 1.42 6.37
CA SER A 26 15.54 2.10 5.46
C SER A 26 16.37 1.16 4.56
N ASN A 27 15.96 -0.10 4.40
CA ASN A 27 16.70 -1.09 3.61
C ASN A 27 15.82 -1.94 2.67
N HIS A 28 14.51 -1.86 2.81
CA HIS A 28 13.55 -2.56 1.97
C HIS A 28 12.44 -1.63 1.54
N TRP A 29 11.99 -1.76 0.30
CA TRP A 29 10.85 -1.03 -0.24
C TRP A 29 9.74 -1.98 -0.59
N CYS A 30 8.54 -1.65 -0.13
CA CYS A 30 7.28 -2.25 -0.52
C CYS A 30 6.27 -1.13 -0.81
N ALA A 31 5.03 -1.47 -1.16
CA ALA A 31 4.02 -0.46 -1.43
C ALA A 31 2.65 -0.86 -0.90
N ILE A 32 1.88 0.17 -0.57
CA ILE A 32 0.43 0.08 -0.42
C ILE A 32 -0.20 0.76 -1.63
N MET A 33 -1.11 0.07 -2.31
CA MET A 33 -1.87 0.62 -3.42
C MET A 33 -3.36 0.66 -3.07
N ILE A 34 -3.98 1.83 -3.17
CA ILE A 34 -5.40 2.05 -2.89
C ILE A 34 -6.13 2.13 -4.23
N ASP A 35 -6.88 1.08 -4.55
CA ASP A 35 -7.78 1.03 -5.71
C ASP A 35 -9.19 1.39 -5.24
N THR A 36 -9.55 2.67 -5.39
CA THR A 36 -10.85 3.22 -4.95
C THR A 36 -12.02 2.63 -5.75
N ALA A 37 -11.82 2.34 -7.03
CA ALA A 37 -12.85 1.74 -7.88
C ALA A 37 -13.19 0.30 -7.44
N LYS A 38 -12.17 -0.51 -7.12
CA LYS A 38 -12.37 -1.89 -6.62
C LYS A 38 -12.62 -1.95 -5.12
N ARG A 39 -12.38 -0.86 -4.39
CA ARG A 39 -12.49 -0.77 -2.92
C ARG A 39 -11.52 -1.73 -2.24
N ILE A 40 -10.29 -1.80 -2.76
CA ILE A 40 -9.24 -2.68 -2.27
C ILE A 40 -7.99 -1.87 -1.96
N VAL A 41 -7.41 -2.12 -0.79
CA VAL A 41 -6.08 -1.67 -0.40
C VAL A 41 -5.14 -2.86 -0.58
N TYR A 42 -4.34 -2.81 -1.64
CA TYR A 42 -3.35 -3.81 -1.96
C TYR A 42 -2.04 -3.56 -1.22
N ILE A 43 -1.35 -4.63 -0.83
CA ILE A 43 0.01 -4.63 -0.33
C ILE A 43 0.85 -5.33 -1.39
N TYR A 44 1.87 -4.64 -1.90
CA TYR A 44 2.81 -5.19 -2.86
C TYR A 44 4.22 -5.23 -2.28
N ASP A 45 4.86 -6.39 -2.34
CA ASP A 45 6.24 -6.60 -1.91
C ASP A 45 6.94 -7.55 -2.91
N GLY A 46 7.84 -6.99 -3.72
CA GLY A 46 8.56 -7.72 -4.76
C GLY A 46 9.50 -8.81 -4.21
N MET A 47 9.92 -8.74 -2.94
CA MET A 47 10.78 -9.75 -2.31
C MET A 47 10.02 -10.68 -1.36
N ARG A 48 8.74 -10.41 -1.09
CA ARG A 48 7.88 -11.15 -0.15
C ARG A 48 8.53 -11.35 1.23
N LEU A 49 9.08 -10.27 1.79
CA LEU A 49 9.73 -10.31 3.10
C LEU A 49 8.71 -10.29 4.24
N SER A 50 9.17 -10.63 5.45
CA SER A 50 8.34 -10.64 6.67
C SER A 50 7.77 -9.25 7.05
N TYR A 51 8.31 -8.16 6.49
CA TYR A 51 7.78 -6.82 6.67
C TYR A 51 6.30 -6.67 6.28
N GLN A 52 5.80 -7.56 5.40
CA GLN A 52 4.41 -7.57 4.98
C GLN A 52 3.41 -7.58 6.15
N TYR A 53 3.73 -8.21 7.30
CA TYR A 53 2.85 -8.18 8.48
C TYR A 53 2.69 -6.77 9.05
N SER A 54 3.78 -6.03 9.21
CA SER A 54 3.73 -4.65 9.71
C SER A 54 3.07 -3.71 8.71
N VAL A 55 3.32 -3.90 7.41
CA VAL A 55 2.70 -3.12 6.34
C VAL A 55 1.19 -3.38 6.28
N ARG A 56 0.76 -4.62 6.52
CA ARG A 56 -0.67 -4.97 6.63
C ARG A 56 -1.36 -4.22 7.75
N VAL A 57 -0.73 -4.09 8.92
CA VAL A 57 -1.28 -3.28 10.02
C VAL A 57 -1.47 -1.82 9.59
N VAL A 58 -0.54 -1.25 8.81
CA VAL A 58 -0.69 0.10 8.25
C VAL A 58 -1.87 0.15 7.28
N ALA A 59 -1.94 -0.78 6.32
CA ALA A 59 -3.03 -0.86 5.36
C ALA A 59 -4.41 -1.00 6.03
N GLU A 60 -4.52 -1.83 7.07
CA GLU A 60 -5.75 -1.98 7.86
C GLU A 60 -6.15 -0.69 8.56
N LYS A 61 -5.20 0.08 9.08
CA LYS A 61 -5.46 1.42 9.67
C LYS A 61 -5.94 2.45 8.65
N LEU A 62 -5.57 2.32 7.37
CA LEU A 62 -6.07 3.21 6.32
C LEU A 62 -7.54 2.92 5.98
N THR A 63 -8.00 1.67 6.12
CA THR A 63 -9.37 1.30 5.73
C THR A 63 -10.50 2.11 6.41
N PRO A 64 -10.49 2.37 7.74
CA PRO A 64 -11.52 3.22 8.36
C PRO A 64 -11.43 4.67 7.90
N MET A 65 -10.24 5.20 7.64
CA MET A 65 -10.04 6.57 7.13
C MET A 65 -10.64 6.74 5.73
N LEU A 66 -10.38 5.76 4.85
CA LEU A 66 -10.96 5.69 3.52
C LEU A 66 -12.49 5.54 3.58
N ALA A 67 -12.99 4.71 4.50
CA ALA A 67 -14.42 4.51 4.67
C ALA A 67 -15.14 5.77 5.17
N ALA A 68 -14.51 6.52 6.08
CA ALA A 68 -15.04 7.80 6.55
C ALA A 68 -15.10 8.84 5.42
N SER A 69 -14.09 8.88 4.55
CA SER A 69 -14.02 9.81 3.42
C SER A 69 -14.99 9.46 2.28
N THR A 70 -15.11 8.18 1.94
CA THR A 70 -15.83 7.73 0.73
C THR A 70 -17.23 7.21 1.01
N GLY A 71 -17.54 6.88 2.27
CA GLY A 71 -18.75 6.16 2.66
C GLY A 71 -18.72 4.66 2.33
N GLU A 72 -17.61 4.13 1.81
CA GLU A 72 -17.50 2.77 1.29
C GLU A 72 -16.52 1.91 2.09
N ARG A 73 -16.79 0.60 2.17
CA ARG A 73 -15.91 -0.33 2.89
C ARG A 73 -14.79 -0.85 1.98
N PHE A 74 -13.56 -0.80 2.49
CA PHE A 74 -12.36 -1.29 1.80
C PHE A 74 -11.88 -2.64 2.36
N ARG A 75 -11.27 -3.45 1.51
CA ARG A 75 -10.63 -4.72 1.90
C ARG A 75 -9.13 -4.64 1.72
N VAL A 76 -8.35 -5.22 2.64
CA VAL A 76 -6.89 -5.34 2.51
C VAL A 76 -6.52 -6.66 1.84
N GLN A 77 -5.72 -6.62 0.78
CA GLN A 77 -5.26 -7.81 0.05
C GLN A 77 -3.76 -7.72 -0.25
N THR A 78 -3.11 -8.87 -0.41
CA THR A 78 -1.78 -8.92 -1.02
C THR A 78 -1.94 -8.90 -2.54
N TYR A 79 -1.16 -8.08 -3.22
CA TYR A 79 -1.06 -8.10 -4.68
C TYR A 79 0.10 -8.97 -5.12
N GLU A 80 -0.21 -9.96 -5.94
CA GLU A 80 0.77 -10.85 -6.56
C GLU A 80 0.98 -10.38 -8.00
N SER A 81 2.21 -9.97 -8.31
CA SER A 81 2.58 -9.53 -9.66
C SER A 81 3.02 -10.72 -10.52
N ASP A 82 2.70 -10.67 -11.81
CA ASP A 82 3.15 -11.64 -12.81
C ASP A 82 4.65 -11.47 -13.16
N MET A 83 5.29 -10.41 -12.66
CA MET A 83 6.73 -10.16 -12.85
C MET A 83 7.65 -11.08 -12.02
N GLY A 84 7.06 -11.92 -11.15
CA GLY A 84 7.81 -12.81 -10.27
C GLY A 84 8.36 -12.11 -9.03
N VAL A 85 9.28 -12.80 -8.35
CA VAL A 85 9.91 -12.35 -7.11
C VAL A 85 11.31 -11.83 -7.44
N GLN A 86 11.66 -10.68 -6.88
CA GLN A 86 13.01 -10.16 -6.95
C GLN A 86 13.98 -11.11 -6.23
N LEU A 87 15.07 -11.46 -6.93
CA LEU A 87 16.07 -12.41 -6.42
C LEU A 87 17.32 -11.73 -5.85
N ASP A 88 17.55 -10.45 -6.16
CA ASP A 88 18.61 -9.63 -5.58
C ASP A 88 18.13 -8.82 -4.35
N ASN A 89 19.01 -8.05 -3.71
CA ASN A 89 18.71 -7.28 -2.50
C ASN A 89 18.78 -5.75 -2.66
N TYR A 90 18.78 -5.23 -3.90
CA TYR A 90 18.96 -3.79 -4.16
C TYR A 90 17.93 -3.19 -5.12
N ASN A 91 17.20 -4.01 -5.88
CA ASN A 91 16.19 -3.55 -6.84
C ASN A 91 14.78 -3.38 -6.25
N CYS A 92 14.59 -3.48 -4.93
CA CYS A 92 13.25 -3.46 -4.31
C CYS A 92 12.48 -2.19 -4.65
N GLY A 93 13.17 -1.04 -4.69
CA GLY A 93 12.56 0.22 -5.15
C GLY A 93 12.14 0.21 -6.62
N LEU A 94 12.87 -0.47 -7.50
CA LEU A 94 12.50 -0.58 -8.93
C LEU A 94 11.27 -1.45 -9.13
N PHE A 95 11.14 -2.55 -8.37
CA PHE A 95 9.95 -3.40 -8.44
C PHE A 95 8.67 -2.64 -8.07
N ILE A 96 8.75 -1.63 -7.19
CA ILE A 96 7.58 -0.79 -6.84
C ILE A 96 7.12 0.10 -8.01
N LEU A 97 8.02 0.43 -8.94
CA LEU A 97 7.75 1.35 -10.05
C LEU A 97 7.30 0.64 -11.33
N LEU A 98 7.29 -0.69 -11.35
CA LEU A 98 6.97 -1.53 -12.50
C LEU A 98 5.65 -2.27 -12.29
#